data_AF-A0A7V9RTJ2-F1
#
_entry.id   AF-A0A7V9RTJ2-F1
#
_cell.length_a   1.000
_cell.length_b   1.000
_cell.length_c   1.000
_cell.angle_alpha   90.00
_cell.angle_beta   90.00
_cell.angle_gamma   90.00
#
_symmetry.space_group_name_H-M   'P 1'
#
loop_
_entity.id
_entity.type
_entity.pdbx_description
1 polymer ?
#
loop_
_entity_poly.entity_id
_entity_poly.type
_entity_poly.pdbx_seq_one_letter_code
_entity_poly.pdbx_strand_id
1 'polypeptide(L)'
;METLKIKVRKIGNSKGIVIPQKYLKKVESDKEEIVIEVDEKGILLKSNNRTPRKGWAKAFKRMAKNGDDKLLMPDVFEDETFEEWI
;
A
#
# COMPACT_ATOMS: atom_id res chain seq x y z
N MET A 1 -29.63 -2.34 3.96
CA MET A 1 -28.51 -3.31 3.99
C MET A 1 -28.87 -4.44 3.05
N GLU A 2 -27.97 -4.81 2.14
CA GLU A 2 -28.16 -5.93 1.21
C GLU A 2 -27.41 -7.15 1.77
N THR A 3 -28.06 -8.32 1.82
CA THR A 3 -27.44 -9.56 2.31
C THR A 3 -27.22 -10.49 1.12
N LEU A 4 -25.97 -10.94 0.93
CA LEU A 4 -25.60 -11.87 -0.13
C LEU A 4 -25.19 -13.21 0.47
N LYS A 5 -25.76 -14.31 -0.04
CA LYS A 5 -25.28 -15.67 0.25
C LYS A 5 -24.28 -16.08 -0.82
N ILE A 6 -23.05 -16.36 -0.42
CA ILE A 6 -21.95 -16.78 -1.30
C ILE A 6 -21.42 -18.15 -0.87
N LYS A 7 -21.08 -18.97 -1.86
CA LYS A 7 -20.45 -20.27 -1.61
C LYS A 7 -18.98 -20.08 -1.26
N VAL A 8 -18.54 -20.78 -0.22
CA VAL A 8 -17.12 -20.87 0.15
C VAL A 8 -16.50 -22.05 -0.60
N ARG A 9 -15.33 -21.86 -1.21
CA ARG A 9 -14.60 -22.88 -1.98
C ARG A 9 -13.29 -23.23 -1.30
N LYS A 10 -12.86 -24.49 -1.41
CA LYS A 10 -11.54 -24.93 -0.93
C LYS A 10 -10.46 -24.44 -1.89
N ILE A 11 -9.39 -23.86 -1.36
CA ILE A 11 -8.19 -23.43 -2.09
C ILE A 11 -6.99 -24.00 -1.33
N GLY A 12 -6.51 -25.18 -1.72
CA GLY A 12 -5.47 -25.89 -0.97
C GLY A 12 -5.92 -26.19 0.47
N ASN A 13 -5.12 -25.74 1.45
CA ASN A 13 -5.47 -25.82 2.88
C ASN A 13 -6.37 -24.66 3.36
N SER A 14 -6.68 -23.72 2.47
CA SER A 14 -7.46 -22.53 2.77
C SER A 14 -8.88 -22.61 2.20
N LYS A 15 -9.69 -21.61 2.54
CA LYS A 15 -11.03 -21.38 1.98
C LYS A 15 -11.10 -19.99 1.37
N GLY A 16 -11.74 -19.86 0.22
CA GLY A 16 -11.92 -18.60 -0.49
C GLY A 16 -13.37 -18.32 -0.86
N ILE A 17 -13.66 -17.04 -1.07
CA ILE A 17 -14.93 -16.54 -1.60
C ILE A 17 -14.66 -15.70 -2.86
N VAL A 18 -15.60 -15.69 -3.79
CA VAL A 18 -15.54 -14.82 -4.97
C VAL A 18 -16.43 -13.61 -4.69
N ILE A 19 -15.83 -12.42 -4.59
CA ILE A 19 -16.55 -11.17 -4.37
C ILE A 19 -16.96 -10.60 -5.74
N PRO A 20 -18.26 -10.41 -6.04
CA PRO A 20 -18.68 -9.82 -7.31
C PRO A 20 -18.12 -8.40 -7.50
N GLN A 21 -17.65 -8.10 -8.72
CA GLN A 21 -16.97 -6.85 -9.05
C GLN A 21 -17.80 -5.59 -8.72
N LYS A 22 -19.14 -5.68 -8.81
CA LYS A 22 -20.05 -4.58 -8.43
C LYS A 22 -19.91 -4.13 -6.96
N TYR A 23 -19.49 -5.03 -6.06
CA TYR A 23 -19.24 -4.70 -4.66
C TYR A 23 -17.82 -4.22 -4.43
N LEU A 24 -16.83 -4.78 -5.15
CA LEU A 24 -15.45 -4.34 -5.06
C LEU A 24 -15.27 -2.88 -5.51
N LYS A 25 -15.97 -2.48 -6.60
CA LYS A 25 -15.97 -1.09 -7.09
C LYS A 25 -16.52 -0.08 -6.08
N LYS A 26 -17.46 -0.48 -5.23
CA LYS A 26 -18.01 0.40 -4.17
C LYS A 26 -17.01 0.67 -3.04
N VAL A 27 -15.96 -0.14 -2.94
CA VAL A 27 -14.98 -0.10 -1.84
C VAL A 27 -13.66 0.58 -2.29
N GLU A 28 -13.65 1.21 -3.48
CA GLU A 28 -12.48 1.90 -4.08
C GLU A 28 -11.20 1.04 -4.02
N SER A 29 -11.34 -0.25 -4.33
CA SER A 29 -10.23 -1.20 -4.28
C SER A 29 -9.69 -1.47 -5.68
N ASP A 30 -9.11 -0.44 -6.30
CA ASP A 30 -8.02 -0.66 -7.29
C ASP A 30 -6.73 -1.13 -6.59
N LYS A 31 -6.80 -1.40 -5.28
CA LYS A 31 -5.72 -1.97 -4.47
C LYS A 31 -5.84 -3.48 -4.44
N GLU A 32 -4.70 -4.14 -4.62
CA GLU A 32 -4.57 -5.61 -4.58
C GLU A 32 -4.69 -6.20 -3.16
N GLU A 33 -4.82 -5.35 -2.13
CA GLU A 33 -4.86 -5.75 -0.73
C GLU A 33 -6.13 -5.23 -0.02
N ILE A 34 -6.76 -6.12 0.75
CA ILE A 34 -7.87 -5.82 1.66
C ILE A 34 -7.47 -6.20 3.10
N VAL A 35 -8.01 -5.49 4.08
CA VAL A 35 -7.80 -5.80 5.50
C VAL A 35 -8.94 -6.68 5.99
N ILE A 36 -8.58 -7.74 6.72
CA ILE A 36 -9.49 -8.66 7.38
C ILE A 36 -9.41 -8.40 8.89
N GLU A 37 -10.51 -7.93 9.47
CA GLU A 37 -10.68 -7.91 10.94
C GLU A 37 -11.57 -9.08 11.35
N VAL A 38 -11.19 -9.75 12.44
CA VAL A 38 -11.90 -10.92 12.97
C VAL A 38 -12.36 -10.62 14.38
N ASP A 39 -13.65 -10.81 14.65
CA ASP A 39 -14.25 -10.68 15.97
C ASP A 39 -15.26 -11.81 16.25
N GLU A 40 -15.95 -11.76 17.39
CA GLU A 40 -16.95 -12.76 17.77
C GLU A 40 -18.19 -12.80 16.85
N LYS A 41 -18.45 -11.73 16.09
CA LYS A 41 -19.58 -11.61 15.16
C LYS A 41 -19.21 -12.05 13.75
N GLY A 42 -17.91 -12.22 13.46
CA GLY A 42 -17.41 -12.82 12.25
C GLY A 42 -16.20 -12.09 11.66
N ILE A 43 -16.24 -11.90 10.34
CA ILE A 43 -15.14 -11.31 9.59
C ILE A 43 -15.63 -10.04 8.91
N LEU A 44 -14.89 -8.94 9.10
CA LEU A 44 -15.11 -7.66 8.45
C LEU A 44 -14.00 -7.40 7.43
N LEU A 45 -14.40 -7.29 6.16
CA LEU A 45 -13.50 -6.90 5.07
C LEU A 45 -13.53 -5.38 4.89
N LYS A 46 -12.36 -4.74 4.92
CA LYS A 46 -12.21 -3.30 4.71
C LYS A 46 -11.20 -3.00 3.60
N SER A 47 -11.39 -1.87 2.92
CA SER A 47 -10.38 -1.34 2.01
C SER A 47 -9.08 -1.10 2.77
N ASN A 48 -7.93 -1.45 2.16
CA ASN A 48 -6.64 -1.12 2.73
C ASN A 48 -6.37 0.38 2.58
N ASN A 49 -6.64 1.13 3.64
CA ASN A 49 -6.37 2.56 3.71
C ASN A 49 -4.89 2.89 3.96
N ARG A 50 -3.96 1.93 3.80
CA ARG A 50 -2.55 2.30 3.60
C ARG A 50 -2.45 3.12 2.33
N THR A 51 -2.23 4.42 2.51
CA THR A 51 -1.70 5.28 1.47
C THR A 51 -0.20 4.97 1.37
N PRO A 52 0.33 4.65 0.18
CA PRO A 52 1.76 4.63 -0.03
C PRO A 52 2.37 5.91 0.56
N ARG A 53 3.51 5.79 1.25
CA ARG A 53 4.21 6.95 1.84
C ARG A 53 3.44 7.68 2.95
N LYS A 54 2.45 7.03 3.60
CA LYS A 54 1.81 7.58 4.81
C LYS A 54 2.88 7.95 5.84
N GLY A 55 2.89 9.21 6.28
CA GLY A 55 3.85 9.71 7.26
C GLY A 55 5.18 10.22 6.68
N TRP A 56 5.45 10.05 5.39
CA TRP A 56 6.66 10.57 4.75
C TRP A 56 6.76 12.08 4.91
N ALA A 57 5.69 12.83 4.68
CA ALA A 57 5.70 14.29 4.85
C ALA A 57 6.19 14.73 6.24
N LYS A 58 5.82 13.99 7.31
CA LYS A 58 6.29 14.27 8.67
C LYS A 58 7.75 13.86 8.86
N ALA A 59 8.15 12.72 8.28
CA ALA A 59 9.53 12.25 8.31
C ALA A 59 10.50 13.20 7.58
N PHE A 60 10.16 13.65 6.37
CA PHE A 60 10.95 14.64 5.61
C PHE A 60 11.07 15.98 6.33
N LYS A 61 9.98 16.48 6.94
CA LYS A 61 10.06 17.69 7.78
C LYS A 61 11.04 17.53 8.95
N ARG A 62 11.09 16.35 9.56
CA ARG A 62 12.04 16.05 10.65
C ARG A 62 13.48 15.95 10.12
N MET A 63 13.67 15.28 8.99
CA MET A 63 14.96 15.13 8.30
C MET A 63 15.57 16.50 8.00
N ALA A 64 14.79 17.39 7.35
CA ALA A 64 15.22 18.76 7.05
C ALA A 64 15.50 19.59 8.31
N LYS A 65 14.68 19.45 9.37
CA LYS A 65 14.92 20.13 10.66
C LYS A 65 16.25 19.68 11.31
N ASN A 66 16.60 18.42 11.16
CA ASN A 66 17.83 17.84 11.72
C ASN A 66 19.05 18.08 10.83
N GLY A 67 18.88 18.50 9.57
CA GLY A 67 19.95 18.58 8.57
C GLY A 67 20.40 17.20 8.06
N ASP A 68 19.57 16.17 8.26
CA ASP A 68 19.80 14.80 7.79
C ASP A 68 19.61 14.68 6.26
N ASP A 69 19.17 15.75 5.60
CA ASP A 69 18.91 15.85 4.16
C ASP A 69 20.11 16.41 3.36
N LYS A 70 21.26 16.60 4.01
CA LYS A 70 22.49 17.02 3.36
C LYS A 70 23.19 15.85 2.67
N LEU A 71 23.79 16.13 1.52
CA LEU A 71 24.66 15.19 0.84
C LEU A 71 25.88 14.87 1.70
N LEU A 72 26.17 13.57 1.87
CA LEU A 72 27.36 13.09 2.59
C LEU A 72 28.62 13.11 1.71
N MET A 73 28.43 13.13 0.38
CA MET A 73 29.46 13.22 -0.64
C MET A 73 28.98 14.14 -1.76
N PRO A 74 29.88 14.74 -2.55
CA PRO A 74 29.52 15.54 -3.71
C PRO A 74 28.62 14.77 -4.68
N ASP A 75 27.73 15.51 -5.36
CA ASP A 75 26.83 14.96 -6.39
C ASP A 75 27.57 14.66 -7.70
N VAL A 76 28.75 15.26 -7.86
CA VAL A 76 29.68 15.07 -8.98
C VAL A 76 31.09 14.96 -8.41
N PHE A 77 31.82 13.92 -8.77
CA PHE A 77 33.23 13.78 -8.39
C PHE A 77 34.14 14.61 -9.29
N GLU A 78 35.34 14.95 -8.80
CA GLU A 78 36.29 15.77 -9.56
C GLU A 78 36.74 15.11 -10.87
N ASP A 79 36.67 13.78 -10.95
CA ASP A 79 37.05 12.95 -12.09
C ASP A 79 35.86 12.49 -12.95
N GLU A 80 34.62 12.87 -12.62
CA GLU A 80 33.45 12.57 -13.46
C GLU A 80 33.40 13.51 -14.67
N THR A 81 33.43 12.93 -15.88
CA THR A 81 33.22 13.64 -17.14
C THR A 81 31.89 13.21 -17.76
N PHE A 82 31.03 14.18 -18.10
CA PHE A 82 29.74 13.93 -18.76
C PHE A 82 29.84 13.80 -20.28
N GLU A 83 31.07 13.75 -20.82
CA GLU A 83 31.34 13.73 -22.27
C GLU A 83 30.88 12.43 -22.96
N GLU A 84 30.71 11.32 -22.22
CA GLU A 84 30.23 10.05 -22.77
C GLU A 84 28.71 9.99 -23.05
N TRP A 85 27.95 11.03 -22.64
CA TRP A 85 26.48 11.08 -22.75
C TRP A 85 25.96 12.16 -23.72
N ILE A 86 26.85 12.73 -24.55
CA ILE A 86 26.52 13.74 -25.59
C ILE A 86 26.41 13.07 -26.97
#